data_AF-A0A955TRB3-F1
#
_entry.id   AF-A0A955TRB3-F1
#
_cell.length_a   1.000
_cell.length_b   1.000
_cell.length_c   1.000
_cell.angle_alpha   90.00
_cell.angle_beta   90.00
_cell.angle_gamma   90.00
#
_symmetry.space_group_name_H-M   'P 1'
#
loop_
_entity.id
_entity.type
_entity.pdbx_description
1 polymer ?
#
loop_
_entity_poly.entity_id
_entity_poly.type
_entity_poly.pdbx_seq_one_letter_code
_entity_poly.pdbx_strand_id
1 'polypeptide(L)'
;MERIFVKPLVTQEILRTRIKELGKQISQDYQGKDLVVVGVLKGAYVFYADLVRAIRLPLHIDFLIAKNRPVKNMPGKTIKVWSELTEKIQKRHVLLVEEIVDSGKTAKLLVEKLLKK
;
A
#
# COMPACT_ATOMS: atom_id res chain seq x y z
N MET A 1 20.78 -16.28 -16.90
CA MET A 1 19.45 -16.15 -16.25
C MET A 1 18.83 -17.53 -16.22
N GLU A 2 18.75 -18.15 -15.05
CA GLU A 2 17.92 -19.35 -14.90
C GLU A 2 16.47 -18.98 -15.15
N ARG A 3 15.80 -19.73 -16.04
CA ARG A 3 14.37 -19.55 -16.29
C ARG A 3 13.60 -20.24 -15.17
N ILE A 4 13.10 -19.45 -14.23
CA ILE A 4 12.17 -19.94 -13.21
C ILE A 4 10.79 -20.07 -13.88
N PHE A 5 10.47 -21.27 -14.37
CA PHE A 5 9.12 -21.60 -14.80
C PHE A 5 8.34 -22.16 -13.61
N VAL A 6 7.61 -21.28 -12.92
CA VAL A 6 6.61 -21.68 -11.91
C VAL A 6 5.22 -21.42 -12.45
N LYS A 7 4.28 -22.32 -12.13
CA LYS A 7 2.86 -22.10 -12.42
C LYS A 7 2.40 -20.84 -11.65
N PRO A 8 1.73 -19.88 -12.31
CA PRO A 8 1.27 -18.67 -11.63
C PRO A 8 0.23 -19.04 -10.55
N LEU A 9 0.43 -18.55 -9.33
CA LEU A 9 -0.56 -18.66 -8.26
C LEU A 9 -1.79 -17.78 -8.53
N VAL A 10 -1.56 -16.62 -9.13
CA VAL A 10 -2.59 -15.67 -9.55
C VAL A 10 -2.29 -15.26 -10.98
N THR A 11 -3.23 -15.49 -11.90
CA THR A 11 -3.08 -15.05 -13.28
C THR A 11 -3.34 -13.55 -13.41
N GLN A 12 -2.90 -12.96 -14.51
CA GLN A 12 -3.11 -11.55 -14.79
C GLN A 12 -4.61 -11.21 -14.88
N GLU A 13 -5.43 -12.10 -15.43
CA GLU A 13 -6.88 -11.94 -15.57
C GLU A 13 -7.57 -11.93 -14.20
N ILE A 14 -7.19 -12.87 -13.32
CA ILE A 14 -7.71 -12.95 -11.95
C ILE A 14 -7.34 -11.67 -11.20
N LEU A 15 -6.06 -11.26 -11.27
CA LEU A 15 -5.59 -10.05 -10.59
C LEU A 15 -6.34 -8.80 -11.08
N ARG A 16 -6.47 -8.61 -12.40
CA ARG A 16 -7.19 -7.47 -12.99
C ARG A 16 -8.67 -7.45 -12.60
N THR A 17 -9.32 -8.61 -12.55
CA THR A 17 -10.72 -8.72 -12.12
C THR A 17 -10.86 -8.28 -10.67
N ARG A 18 -10.00 -8.81 -9.79
CA ARG A 18 -10.02 -8.45 -8.37
C ARG A 18 -9.72 -6.97 -8.13
N ILE A 19 -8.80 -6.38 -8.87
CA ILE A 19 -8.49 -4.95 -8.80
C ILE A 19 -9.71 -4.09 -9.18
N LYS A 20 -10.46 -4.46 -10.22
CA LYS A 20 -11.69 -3.74 -10.61
C LYS A 20 -12.76 -3.81 -9.52
N GLU A 21 -12.94 -4.99 -8.91
CA GLU A 21 -13.87 -5.17 -7.79
C GLU A 21 -13.48 -4.32 -6.58
N LEU A 22 -12.20 -4.35 -6.20
CA LEU A 22 -11.67 -3.51 -5.12
C LEU A 22 -11.82 -2.03 -5.43
N GLY A 23 -11.49 -1.59 -6.64
CA GLY A 23 -11.68 -0.21 -7.07
C GLY A 23 -13.13 0.25 -6.95
N LYS A 24 -14.09 -0.59 -7.36
CA LYS A 24 -15.53 -0.32 -7.20
C LYS A 24 -15.91 -0.20 -5.72
N GLN A 25 -15.47 -1.15 -4.89
CA GLN A 25 -15.74 -1.13 -3.45
C GLN A 25 -15.18 0.13 -2.78
N ILE A 26 -13.90 0.45 -3.01
CA ILE A 26 -13.26 1.65 -2.46
C ILE A 26 -13.97 2.92 -2.94
N SER A 27 -14.40 2.97 -4.20
CA SER A 27 -15.15 4.11 -4.72
C SER A 27 -16.46 4.33 -3.95
N GLN A 28 -17.16 3.26 -3.58
CA GLN A 28 -18.38 3.34 -2.79
C GLN A 28 -18.08 3.76 -1.34
N ASP A 29 -17.09 3.11 -0.72
CA ASP A 29 -16.73 3.34 0.68
C ASP A 29 -16.23 4.77 0.94
N TYR A 30 -15.62 5.41 -0.07
CA TYR A 30 -15.06 6.75 0.02
C TYR A 30 -15.82 7.82 -0.78
N GLN A 31 -17.03 7.54 -1.26
CA GLN A 31 -17.83 8.51 -1.99
C GLN A 31 -18.03 9.80 -1.19
N GLY A 32 -17.69 10.95 -1.78
CA GLY A 32 -17.78 12.27 -1.14
C GLY A 32 -16.73 12.54 -0.06
N LYS A 33 -15.74 11.66 0.11
CA LYS A 33 -14.65 11.82 1.08
C LYS A 33 -13.38 12.31 0.39
N ASP A 34 -12.61 13.13 1.10
CA ASP A 34 -11.28 13.55 0.66
C ASP A 34 -10.26 12.43 0.95
N LEU A 35 -9.95 11.64 -0.09
CA LEU A 35 -9.15 10.43 -0.02
C LEU A 35 -7.71 10.65 -0.49
N VAL A 36 -6.75 10.26 0.35
CA VAL A 36 -5.34 10.08 0.01
C VAL A 36 -5.01 8.59 0.00
N VAL A 37 -4.59 8.07 -1.16
CA VAL A 37 -4.10 6.70 -1.27
C VAL A 37 -2.58 6.72 -1.15
N VAL A 38 -2.04 5.91 -0.24
CA VAL A 38 -0.60 5.89 0.07
C VAL A 38 -0.02 4.52 -0.26
N GLY A 39 0.86 4.45 -1.27
CA GLY A 39 1.53 3.22 -1.67
C GLY A 39 2.83 2.98 -0.90
N VAL A 40 3.04 1.77 -0.38
CA VAL A 40 4.31 1.41 0.28
C VAL A 40 5.31 0.88 -0.75
N LEU A 41 6.36 1.66 -0.98
CA LEU A 41 7.44 1.32 -1.90
C LEU A 41 8.41 0.30 -1.30
N LYS A 42 9.03 -0.54 -2.12
CA LYS A 42 8.95 -0.54 -3.61
C LYS A 42 7.85 -1.42 -4.15
N GLY A 43 7.56 -2.55 -3.51
CA GLY A 43 6.88 -3.66 -4.15
C GLY A 43 5.40 -3.43 -4.46
N ALA A 44 4.72 -2.56 -3.69
CA ALA A 44 3.31 -2.26 -3.96
C ALA A 44 3.08 -1.47 -5.26
N TYR A 45 4.10 -0.88 -5.90
CA TYR A 45 3.89 0.15 -6.93
C TYR A 45 3.05 -0.29 -8.13
N VAL A 46 3.20 -1.54 -8.61
CA VAL A 46 2.40 -2.04 -9.76
C VAL A 46 0.95 -2.21 -9.35
N PHE A 47 0.72 -2.93 -8.24
CA PHE A 47 -0.62 -3.15 -7.70
C PHE A 47 -1.31 -1.83 -7.36
N TYR A 48 -0.57 -0.91 -6.73
CA TYR A 48 -1.02 0.44 -6.42
C TYR A 48 -1.47 1.19 -7.67
N ALA A 49 -0.64 1.23 -8.73
CA ALA A 49 -0.97 1.94 -9.97
C ALA A 49 -2.21 1.37 -10.67
N ASP A 50 -2.38 0.05 -10.65
CA ASP A 50 -3.58 -0.60 -11.18
C ASP A 50 -4.81 -0.31 -10.32
N LEU A 51 -4.66 -0.31 -8.99
CA LEU A 51 -5.73 -0.06 -8.04
C LEU A 51 -6.23 1.39 -8.11
N VAL A 52 -5.35 2.39 -8.09
CA VAL A 52 -5.77 3.80 -8.13
C VAL A 52 -6.49 4.15 -9.44
N ARG A 53 -6.11 3.52 -10.56
CA ARG A 53 -6.84 3.66 -11.84
C ARG A 53 -8.22 3.01 -11.84
N ALA A 54 -8.45 2.03 -10.98
CA ALA A 54 -9.73 1.36 -10.83
C ALA A 54 -10.71 2.10 -9.90
N ILE A 55 -10.21 3.00 -9.05
CA ILE A 55 -11.04 3.85 -8.18
C ILE A 55 -11.65 4.98 -9.02
N ARG A 56 -12.97 5.16 -8.92
CA ARG A 56 -13.79 6.09 -9.72
C ARG A 56 -14.30 7.27 -8.90
N LEU A 57 -13.38 7.96 -8.22
CA LEU A 57 -13.64 9.22 -7.52
C LEU A 57 -12.36 10.09 -7.48
N PRO A 58 -12.49 11.41 -7.22
CA PRO A 58 -11.32 12.27 -7.00
C PRO A 58 -10.51 11.78 -5.80
N LEU A 59 -9.21 11.56 -6.00
CA LEU A 59 -8.29 11.13 -4.94
C LEU A 59 -6.92 11.79 -5.12
N HIS A 60 -6.15 11.78 -4.05
CA HIS A 60 -4.74 12.13 -4.04
C HIS A 60 -3.89 10.87 -3.90
N ILE A 61 -2.66 10.95 -4.40
CA ILE A 61 -1.70 9.85 -4.36
C ILE A 61 -0.45 10.27 -3.62
N ASP A 62 0.11 9.36 -2.82
CA ASP A 62 1.42 9.55 -2.21
C ASP A 62 2.10 8.20 -1.97
N PHE A 63 3.38 8.22 -1.57
CA PHE A 63 4.18 7.03 -1.35
C PHE A 63 4.99 7.11 -0.06
N LEU A 64 5.17 5.95 0.58
CA LEU A 64 6.08 5.79 1.71
C LEU A 64 7.15 4.75 1.41
N ILE A 65 8.38 5.01 1.85
CA ILE A 65 9.47 4.03 1.83
C ILE A 65 9.67 3.51 3.25
N ALA A 66 9.32 2.25 3.48
CA ALA A 66 9.62 1.53 4.73
C ALA A 66 10.75 0.52 4.48
N LYS A 67 11.77 0.49 5.34
CA LYS A 67 12.74 -0.62 5.35
C LYS A 67 12.82 -1.26 6.72
N ASN A 68 12.84 -2.58 6.70
CA ASN A 68 13.25 -3.39 7.83
C ASN A 68 14.78 -3.42 7.87
N ARG A 69 15.42 -2.94 8.94
CA ARG A 69 16.85 -3.19 9.17
C ARG A 69 16.99 -4.25 10.25
N PRO A 70 17.67 -5.39 9.99
CA PRO A 70 18.12 -6.25 11.08
C PRO A 70 19.21 -5.51 11.86
N VAL A 71 19.00 -5.30 13.16
CA VAL A 71 20.05 -4.82 14.06
C VAL A 71 20.85 -6.04 14.50
N LYS A 72 22.14 -6.06 14.18
CA LYS A 72 23.09 -7.06 14.71
C LYS A 72 23.01 -6.94 16.23
N ASN A 73 22.57 -7.99 16.92
CA ASN A 73 22.39 -8.11 18.38
C ASN A 73 21.01 -7.75 18.97
N MET A 74 19.95 -7.60 18.17
CA MET A 74 18.59 -7.49 18.70
C MET A 74 17.58 -8.31 17.86
N PRO A 75 17.16 -9.50 18.32
CA PRO A 75 16.05 -10.22 17.72
C PRO A 75 14.77 -9.43 17.99
N GLY A 76 14.30 -8.63 17.02
CA GLY A 76 13.14 -7.75 17.25
C GLY A 76 12.84 -6.66 16.22
N LYS A 77 13.57 -6.59 15.09
CA LYS A 77 13.27 -5.78 13.89
C LYS A 77 12.81 -4.33 14.15
N THR A 78 13.74 -3.39 14.20
CA THR A 78 13.43 -1.95 14.14
C THR A 78 13.09 -1.57 12.69
N ILE A 79 11.81 -1.35 12.41
CA ILE A 79 11.35 -0.79 11.12
C ILE A 79 11.71 0.69 11.11
N LYS A 80 12.41 1.15 10.07
CA LYS A 80 12.67 2.57 9.86
C LYS A 80 11.87 3.03 8.64
N VAL A 81 11.00 4.02 8.85
CA VAL A 81 10.33 4.74 7.76
C VAL A 81 11.28 5.83 7.27
N TRP A 82 11.61 5.82 5.98
CA TRP A 82 12.67 6.64 5.40
C TRP A 82 12.17 7.89 4.69
N SER A 83 10.92 7.91 4.25
CA SER A 83 10.32 9.08 3.62
C SER A 83 9.19 9.64 4.47
N GLU A 84 8.92 10.92 4.25
CA GLU A 84 7.72 11.60 4.73
C GLU A 84 6.72 11.69 3.57
N LEU A 85 5.44 11.83 3.91
CA LEU A 85 4.41 12.16 2.93
C LEU A 85 4.63 13.57 2.39
N THR A 86 4.37 13.76 1.11
CA THR A 86 4.28 15.09 0.48
C THR A 86 2.87 15.65 0.60
N GLU A 87 1.85 14.78 0.63
CA GLU A 87 0.45 15.14 0.90
C GLU A 87 0.22 15.41 2.38
N LYS A 88 -0.54 16.47 2.67
CA LYS A 88 -1.09 16.69 4.02
C LYS A 88 -2.25 15.72 4.22
N ILE A 89 -2.29 15.04 5.37
CA ILE A 89 -3.30 13.99 5.65
C ILE A 89 -4.20 14.29 6.86
N GLN A 90 -3.98 15.42 7.54
CA GLN A 90 -4.77 15.81 8.71
C GLN A 90 -6.25 15.95 8.33
N LYS A 91 -7.13 15.29 9.09
CA LYS A 91 -8.58 15.28 8.87
C LYS A 91 -9.02 14.73 7.51
N ARG A 92 -8.15 14.01 6.79
CA ARG A 92 -8.46 13.35 5.52
C ARG A 92 -8.61 11.84 5.72
N HIS A 93 -9.21 11.20 4.74
CA HIS A 93 -9.25 9.74 4.69
C HIS A 93 -7.96 9.23 4.07
N VAL A 94 -7.31 8.26 4.71
CA VAL A 94 -6.06 7.67 4.23
C VAL A 94 -6.25 6.18 3.97
N LEU A 95 -5.92 5.74 2.75
CA LEU A 95 -5.92 4.34 2.37
C LEU A 95 -4.47 3.88 2.12
N LEU A 96 -3.92 3.09 3.03
CA LEU A 96 -2.58 2.51 2.89
C LEU A 96 -2.62 1.25 2.02
N VAL A 97 -1.73 1.16 1.04
CA VAL A 97 -1.65 0.05 0.08
C VAL A 97 -0.28 -0.62 0.19
N GLU A 98 -0.28 -1.89 0.61
CA GLU A 98 0.89 -2.77 0.62
C GLU A 98 0.74 -3.88 -0.44
N GLU A 99 1.86 -4.47 -0.86
CA GLU A 99 1.85 -5.64 -1.74
C GLU A 99 1.40 -6.91 -1.03
N ILE A 100 1.85 -7.11 0.21
CA ILE A 100 1.63 -8.29 1.03
C ILE A 100 1.63 -7.86 2.49
N VAL A 101 0.64 -8.32 3.24
CA VAL A 101 0.62 -8.21 4.70
C VAL A 101 0.76 -9.61 5.28
N ASP A 102 1.90 -9.87 5.92
CA ASP A 102 2.17 -11.12 6.65
C ASP A 102 1.81 -10.91 8.14
N SER A 103 2.80 -10.82 9.04
CA SER A 103 2.56 -10.59 10.49
C SER A 103 1.83 -9.28 10.87
N GLY A 104 1.59 -8.37 9.93
CA GLY A 104 0.92 -7.08 10.17
C GLY A 104 1.72 -6.03 10.95
N LYS A 105 2.91 -6.35 11.48
CA LYS A 105 3.73 -5.44 12.30
C LYS A 105 4.12 -4.16 11.55
N THR A 106 4.49 -4.27 10.27
CA THR A 106 4.84 -3.12 9.42
C THR A 106 3.62 -2.23 9.20
N ALA A 107 2.52 -2.81 8.72
CA ALA A 107 1.27 -2.09 8.49
C ALA A 107 0.81 -1.35 9.75
N LYS A 108 0.83 -2.03 10.92
CA LYS A 108 0.48 -1.42 12.21
C LYS A 108 1.33 -0.19 12.53
N LEU A 109 2.66 -0.31 12.41
CA LEU A 109 3.56 0.81 12.67
C LEU A 109 3.32 1.98 11.71
N LEU A 110 3.10 1.68 10.42
CA LEU A 110 2.82 2.71 9.41
C LEU A 110 1.51 3.43 9.71
N VAL A 111 0.44 2.70 10.05
CA VAL A 111 -0.84 3.26 10.45
C VAL A 111 -0.68 4.14 11.70
N GLU A 112 0.01 3.66 12.74
CA GLU A 112 0.28 4.46 13.94
C GLU A 112 1.09 5.74 13.64
N LYS A 113 2.03 5.69 12.70
CA LYS A 113 2.77 6.88 12.26
C LYS A 113 1.87 7.86 11.50
N LEU A 114 0.99 7.36 10.64
CA LEU A 114 0.05 8.17 9.86
C LEU A 114 -1.00 8.85 10.73
N LEU A 115 -1.51 8.16 11.76
CA LEU A 115 -2.49 8.71 12.71
C LEU A 115 -1.93 9.84 13.59
N LYS A 116 -0.61 9.95 13.71
CA LYS A 116 0.07 11.02 14.48
C LYS A 116 0.36 12.27 13.64
N LYS A 117 0.07 12.25 12.35
CA LYS A 117 0.27 13.40 11.46
C LYS A 117 -0.99 14.24 11.42
#